data_AF-A0A4Y2R7L1-F1
#
_entry.id   AF-A0A4Y2R7L1-F1
#
_cell.length_a   1.000
_cell.length_b   1.000
_cell.length_c   1.000
_cell.angle_alpha   90.00
_cell.angle_beta   90.00
_cell.angle_gamma   90.00
#
_symmetry.space_group_name_H-M   'P 1'
#
loop_
_entity.id
_entity.type
_entity.pdbx_description
1 polymer ?
#
loop_
_entity_poly.entity_id
_entity_poly.type
_entity_poly.pdbx_seq_one_letter_code
_entity_poly.pdbx_strand_id
1 'polypeptide(L)'
;MDYFTKWPEAIPIPEQGASTVAEELVRTLISRIGVPMILYSDQGTNFNSALFTELCKLLGILKTRMTALHPESDDMVESFNRTILNHLSLFVSKNQIDWDTHLPLFLLAYRSADREVNGFTPADMLFGRTLRLPCDILFGRPSDTPSSSNEYLNNLEARLEGVHAFARERIKLASERATDHHLMRKKIKSG
;
A
#
# COMPACT_ATOMS: atom_id res chain seq x y z
N MET A 1 -2.19 2.74 -2.99
CA MET A 1 -1.05 2.17 -2.22
C MET A 1 -0.55 3.24 -1.27
N ASP A 2 -0.39 2.95 0.02
CA ASP A 2 0.34 3.83 0.93
C ASP A 2 1.84 3.60 0.78
N TYR A 3 2.60 4.67 0.52
CA TYR A 3 4.02 4.56 0.17
C TYR A 3 4.91 4.21 1.35
N PHE A 4 4.53 4.56 2.57
CA PHE A 4 5.34 4.30 3.75
C PHE A 4 5.14 2.88 4.24
N THR A 5 3.91 2.52 4.57
CA THR A 5 3.52 1.20 5.10
C THR A 5 3.48 0.12 4.02
N LYS A 6 3.47 0.51 2.75
CA LYS A 6 3.24 -0.39 1.61
C LYS A 6 1.85 -1.06 1.68
N TRP A 7 0.87 -0.38 2.28
CA TRP A 7 -0.49 -0.90 2.39
C TRP A 7 -1.26 -0.74 1.07
N PRO A 8 -1.69 -1.84 0.41
CA PRO A 8 -2.50 -1.74 -0.79
C PRO A 8 -3.98 -1.61 -0.44
N GLU A 9 -4.69 -0.85 -1.27
CA GLU A 9 -6.14 -0.95 -1.41
C GLU A 9 -6.43 -1.17 -2.89
N ALA A 10 -7.32 -2.11 -3.17
CA ALA A 10 -7.82 -2.41 -4.51
C ALA A 10 -9.33 -2.57 -4.40
N ILE A 11 -10.06 -1.81 -5.21
CA ILE A 11 -11.52 -1.69 -5.12
C ILE A 11 -12.08 -2.09 -6.50
N PRO A 12 -12.91 -3.13 -6.58
CA PRO A 12 -13.58 -3.46 -7.83
C PRO A 12 -14.65 -2.40 -8.09
N ILE A 13 -14.61 -1.80 -9.27
CA ILE A 13 -15.56 -0.77 -9.68
C ILE A 13 -16.19 -1.16 -11.03
N PRO A 14 -17.49 -0.89 -11.24
CA PRO A 14 -18.18 -1.30 -12.47
C PRO A 14 -17.69 -0.52 -13.70
N GLU A 15 -17.23 0.71 -13.48
CA GLU A 15 -16.72 1.60 -14.52
C GLU A 15 -15.74 2.63 -13.91
N GLN A 16 -14.88 3.22 -14.74
CA GLN A 16 -13.78 4.09 -14.29
C GLN A 16 -14.09 5.59 -14.36
N GLY A 17 -15.36 5.97 -14.45
CA GLY A 17 -15.82 7.35 -14.51
C GLY A 17 -15.46 8.14 -13.26
N ALA A 18 -15.28 9.45 -13.43
CA ALA A 18 -14.87 10.35 -12.36
C ALA A 18 -15.77 10.29 -11.12
N SER A 19 -17.09 10.15 -11.31
CA SER A 19 -18.06 10.08 -10.20
C SER A 19 -17.89 8.80 -9.40
N THR A 20 -17.84 7.65 -10.07
CA THR A 20 -17.64 6.35 -9.42
C THR A 20 -16.32 6.33 -8.67
N VAL A 21 -15.23 6.77 -9.31
CA VAL A 21 -13.90 6.82 -8.67
C VAL A 21 -13.88 7.74 -7.45
N ALA A 22 -14.51 8.91 -7.53
CA ALA A 22 -14.61 9.85 -6.41
C ALA A 22 -15.43 9.26 -5.25
N GLU A 23 -16.57 8.66 -5.54
CA GLU A 23 -17.44 8.04 -4.54
C GLU A 23 -16.72 6.88 -3.84
N GLU A 24 -16.09 6.00 -4.62
CA GLU A 24 -15.36 4.84 -4.10
C GLU A 24 -14.17 5.26 -3.24
N LEU A 25 -13.42 6.28 -3.65
CA LEU A 25 -12.34 6.83 -2.85
C LEU A 25 -12.85 7.31 -1.48
N VAL A 26 -13.98 8.02 -1.45
CA VAL A 26 -14.58 8.50 -0.20
C VAL A 26 -15.08 7.34 0.64
N ARG A 27 -15.86 6.44 0.03
CA ARG A 27 -16.54 5.35 0.72
C ARG A 27 -15.59 4.31 1.28
N THR A 28 -14.47 4.04 0.62
CA THR A 28 -13.60 2.91 0.98
C THR A 28 -12.29 3.33 1.62
N LEU A 29 -11.65 4.42 1.17
CA LEU A 29 -10.37 4.85 1.71
C LEU A 29 -10.56 5.93 2.77
N ILE A 30 -11.23 7.03 2.42
CA ILE A 30 -11.33 8.19 3.33
C ILE A 30 -12.15 7.85 4.57
N SER A 31 -13.28 7.17 4.42
CA SER A 31 -14.16 6.83 5.56
C SER A 31 -13.54 5.83 6.54
N ARG A 32 -12.59 5.00 6.08
CA ARG A 32 -12.01 3.90 6.87
C ARG A 32 -10.62 4.20 7.41
N ILE A 33 -9.80 4.89 6.62
CA ILE A 33 -8.40 5.18 6.93
C ILE A 33 -8.21 6.64 7.29
N GLY A 34 -8.95 7.54 6.63
CA GLY A 34 -8.83 8.99 6.80
C GLY A 34 -8.39 9.70 5.52
N VAL A 35 -8.35 11.02 5.59
CA VAL A 35 -7.99 11.89 4.46
C VAL A 35 -6.46 11.95 4.31
N PRO A 36 -5.89 11.55 3.17
CA PRO A 36 -4.44 11.67 2.94
C PRO A 36 -4.05 13.12 2.70
N MET A 37 -2.84 13.51 3.13
CA MET A 37 -2.32 14.86 2.83
C MET A 37 -1.99 15.04 1.35
N ILE A 38 -1.45 14.00 0.70
CA ILE A 38 -1.00 14.03 -0.69
C ILE A 38 -1.57 12.80 -1.40
N LEU A 39 -2.11 13.02 -2.60
CA LEU A 39 -2.57 11.95 -3.48
C LEU A 39 -1.79 12.00 -4.79
N TYR A 40 -1.06 10.93 -5.07
CA TYR A 40 -0.38 10.71 -6.35
C TYR A 40 -1.32 9.95 -7.28
N SER A 41 -1.54 10.49 -8.48
CA SER A 41 -2.31 9.81 -9.54
C SER A 41 -1.57 9.89 -10.87
N ASP A 42 -1.95 8.99 -11.79
CA ASP A 42 -1.60 9.12 -13.20
C ASP A 42 -2.42 10.23 -13.89
N GLN A 43 -2.32 10.28 -15.23
CA GLN A 43 -3.04 11.25 -16.07
C GLN A 43 -4.43 10.79 -16.52
N GLY A 44 -5.00 9.76 -15.89
CA GLY A 44 -6.34 9.29 -16.17
C GLY A 44 -7.37 10.43 -16.12
N THR A 45 -8.31 10.42 -17.06
CA THR A 45 -9.34 11.46 -17.19
C THR A 45 -10.26 11.53 -15.97
N ASN A 46 -10.47 10.39 -15.32
CA ASN A 46 -11.17 10.26 -14.05
C ASN A 46 -10.53 11.09 -12.93
N PHE A 47 -9.21 10.96 -12.74
CA PHE A 47 -8.46 11.69 -11.72
C PHE A 47 -8.26 13.17 -12.09
N ASN A 48 -8.25 13.51 -13.37
CA ASN A 48 -8.08 14.88 -13.86
C ASN A 48 -9.41 15.63 -14.07
N SER A 49 -10.54 15.05 -13.68
CA SER A 49 -11.86 15.69 -13.81
C SER A 49 -12.02 16.88 -12.87
N ALA A 50 -12.93 17.80 -13.22
CA ALA A 50 -13.31 18.92 -12.36
C ALA A 50 -13.88 18.44 -11.02
N LEU A 51 -14.71 17.39 -11.06
CA LEU A 51 -15.28 16.75 -9.87
C LEU A 51 -14.19 16.29 -8.90
N PHE A 52 -13.22 15.51 -9.41
CA PHE A 52 -12.16 14.96 -8.57
C PHE A 52 -11.24 16.06 -8.02
N THR A 53 -10.99 17.10 -8.83
CA THR A 53 -10.24 18.28 -8.41
C THR A 53 -10.92 19.03 -7.27
N GLU A 54 -12.24 19.27 -7.36
CA GLU A 54 -13.00 19.93 -6.29
C GLU A 54 -13.10 19.05 -5.04
N LEU A 55 -13.27 17.74 -5.18
CA LEU A 55 -13.22 16.82 -4.06
C LEU A 55 -11.91 16.94 -3.28
N CYS A 56 -10.77 16.91 -3.98
CA CYS A 56 -9.46 17.08 -3.34
C CYS A 56 -9.34 18.44 -2.62
N LYS A 57 -9.83 19.52 -3.23
CA LYS A 57 -9.82 20.86 -2.59
C LYS A 57 -10.65 20.89 -1.31
N LEU A 58 -11.87 20.36 -1.34
CA LEU A 58 -12.77 20.34 -0.18
C LEU A 58 -12.18 19.55 0.99
N LEU A 59 -11.45 18.47 0.68
CA LEU A 59 -10.80 17.64 1.69
C LEU A 59 -9.39 18.12 2.06
N GLY A 60 -8.88 19.19 1.43
CA GLY A 60 -7.51 19.67 1.66
C GLY A 60 -6.42 18.72 1.16
N ILE A 61 -6.73 17.85 0.20
CA ILE A 61 -5.78 16.89 -0.38
C ILE A 61 -4.94 17.60 -1.44
N LEU A 62 -3.62 17.57 -1.27
CA LEU A 62 -2.70 17.97 -2.33
C LEU A 62 -2.61 16.88 -3.39
N LYS A 63 -3.42 16.99 -4.44
CA LYS A 63 -3.31 16.12 -5.60
C LYS A 63 -2.08 16.51 -6.42
N THR A 64 -1.19 15.55 -6.64
CA THR A 64 -0.03 15.71 -7.52
C THR A 64 0.00 14.62 -8.58
N ARG A 65 0.70 14.90 -9.68
CA ARG A 65 0.91 13.95 -10.76
C ARG A 65 2.10 13.08 -10.38
N MET A 66 2.05 11.78 -10.69
CA MET A 66 3.28 11.00 -10.81
C MET A 66 4.10 11.57 -11.99
N THR A 67 4.90 12.59 -11.73
CA THR A 67 5.99 12.97 -12.62
C THR A 67 7.16 12.04 -12.38
N ALA A 68 8.01 11.83 -13.38
CA ALA A 68 9.25 11.02 -13.37
C ALA A 68 10.28 11.35 -12.25
N LEU A 69 9.93 12.22 -11.31
CA LEU A 69 10.66 12.59 -10.09
C LEU A 69 10.69 11.46 -9.04
N HIS A 70 9.77 10.50 -9.07
CA HIS A 70 9.78 9.33 -8.17
C HIS A 70 9.57 8.01 -8.93
N PRO A 71 10.55 7.53 -9.72
CA PRO A 71 10.46 6.27 -10.45
C PRO A 71 10.13 5.08 -9.52
N GLU A 72 10.73 5.07 -8.33
CA GLU A 72 10.50 4.05 -7.30
C GLU A 72 9.03 3.96 -6.84
N SER A 73 8.28 5.07 -6.94
CA SER A 73 6.87 5.13 -6.58
C SER A 73 5.96 4.51 -7.63
N ASP A 74 6.29 4.72 -8.91
CA ASP A 74 5.55 4.13 -10.03
C ASP A 74 5.84 2.62 -10.10
N ASP A 75 7.12 2.25 -9.96
CA ASP A 75 7.59 0.85 -9.91
C ASP A 75 6.86 0.02 -8.84
N MET A 76 6.52 0.63 -7.71
CA MET A 76 5.82 -0.05 -6.62
C MET A 76 4.37 -0.38 -6.95
N VAL A 77 3.63 0.59 -7.51
CA VAL A 77 2.24 0.39 -7.91
C VAL A 77 2.16 -0.59 -9.07
N GLU A 78 3.07 -0.48 -10.04
CA GLU A 78 3.19 -1.43 -11.14
C GLU A 78 3.56 -2.85 -10.66
N SER A 79 4.49 -2.98 -9.72
CA SER A 79 4.87 -4.27 -9.12
C SER A 79 3.71 -4.90 -8.36
N PHE A 80 2.95 -4.09 -7.62
CA PHE A 80 1.71 -4.53 -6.99
C PHE A 80 0.70 -5.01 -8.02
N ASN A 81 0.43 -4.21 -9.06
CA ASN A 81 -0.51 -4.54 -10.14
C ASN A 81 -0.11 -5.83 -10.88
N ARG A 82 1.18 -6.06 -11.09
CA ARG A 82 1.67 -7.33 -11.66
C ARG A 82 1.43 -8.50 -10.72
N THR A 83 1.67 -8.33 -9.42
CA THR A 83 1.48 -9.39 -8.42
C THR A 83 0.02 -9.79 -8.29
N ILE A 84 -0.90 -8.80 -8.23
CA ILE A 84 -2.34 -9.07 -8.15
C ILE A 84 -2.87 -9.77 -9.40
N LEU A 85 -2.46 -9.33 -10.59
CA LEU A 85 -2.86 -9.98 -11.85
C LEU A 85 -2.36 -11.41 -11.94
N ASN A 86 -1.10 -11.65 -11.55
CA ASN A 86 -0.52 -13.00 -11.52
C ASN A 86 -1.20 -13.91 -10.49
N HIS A 87 -1.66 -13.37 -9.37
CA HIS A 87 -2.36 -14.16 -8.38
C HIS A 87 -3.77 -14.48 -8.86
N LEU A 88 -4.54 -13.47 -9.30
CA LEU A 88 -5.91 -13.66 -9.77
C LEU A 88 -5.97 -14.64 -10.95
N SER A 89 -5.01 -14.61 -11.87
CA SER A 89 -4.98 -15.55 -13.01
C SER A 89 -4.91 -17.02 -12.60
N LEU A 90 -4.49 -17.33 -11.37
CA LEU A 90 -4.41 -18.70 -10.85
C LEU A 90 -5.74 -19.19 -10.23
N PHE A 91 -6.57 -18.28 -9.72
CA PHE A 91 -7.78 -18.61 -8.95
C PHE A 91 -9.08 -18.31 -9.68
N VAL A 92 -9.04 -17.41 -10.64
CA VAL A 92 -10.20 -16.98 -11.42
C VAL A 92 -10.75 -18.14 -12.25
N SER A 93 -12.06 -18.26 -12.28
CA SER A 93 -12.76 -19.27 -13.07
C SER A 93 -12.54 -19.09 -14.58
N LYS A 94 -12.81 -20.13 -15.37
CA LYS A 94 -12.56 -20.11 -16.83
C LYS A 94 -13.26 -18.97 -17.58
N ASN A 95 -14.43 -18.52 -17.10
CA ASN A 95 -15.19 -17.42 -17.71
C ASN A 95 -14.82 -16.04 -17.13
N GLN A 96 -13.91 -15.98 -16.15
CA GLN A 96 -13.31 -14.76 -15.59
C GLN A 96 -14.28 -13.74 -14.97
N ILE A 97 -15.43 -14.20 -14.47
CA ILE A 97 -16.46 -13.31 -13.92
C ILE A 97 -16.40 -13.17 -12.38
N ASP A 98 -15.53 -13.92 -11.71
CA ASP A 98 -15.47 -14.04 -10.25
C ASP A 98 -14.20 -13.44 -9.62
N TRP A 99 -13.38 -12.74 -10.41
CA TRP A 99 -12.08 -12.21 -9.96
C TRP A 99 -12.16 -11.25 -8.78
N ASP A 100 -13.22 -10.46 -8.72
CA ASP A 100 -13.50 -9.49 -7.67
C ASP A 100 -13.78 -10.18 -6.33
N THR A 101 -14.36 -11.38 -6.35
CA THR A 101 -14.64 -12.18 -5.13
C THR A 101 -13.36 -12.72 -4.48
N HIS A 102 -12.30 -12.94 -5.26
CA HIS A 102 -10.99 -13.41 -4.76
C HIS A 102 -10.12 -12.27 -4.21
N LEU A 103 -10.42 -11.03 -4.60
CA LEU A 103 -9.62 -9.85 -4.29
C LEU A 103 -9.41 -9.63 -2.77
N PRO A 104 -10.42 -9.75 -1.89
CA PRO A 104 -10.23 -9.57 -0.45
C PRO A 104 -9.24 -10.57 0.17
N LEU A 105 -9.27 -11.83 -0.28
CA LEU A 105 -8.37 -12.88 0.20
C LEU A 105 -6.94 -12.65 -0.28
N PHE A 106 -6.78 -12.25 -1.55
CA PHE A 106 -5.47 -11.84 -2.06
C PHE A 106 -4.91 -10.66 -1.26
N LEU A 107 -5.72 -9.63 -1.00
CA LEU A 107 -5.27 -8.47 -0.21
C LEU A 107 -4.86 -8.88 1.20
N LEU A 108 -5.61 -9.76 1.87
CA LEU A 108 -5.23 -10.30 3.18
C LEU A 108 -3.85 -10.98 3.14
N ALA A 109 -3.62 -11.84 2.15
CA ALA A 109 -2.35 -12.51 1.96
C ALA A 109 -1.22 -11.51 1.68
N TYR A 110 -1.44 -10.56 0.77
CA TYR A 110 -0.45 -9.54 0.41
C TYR A 110 -0.07 -8.65 1.60
N ARG A 111 -1.04 -8.26 2.42
CA ARG A 111 -0.88 -7.41 3.62
C ARG A 111 -0.17 -8.13 4.77
N SER A 112 -0.18 -9.45 4.78
CA SER A 112 0.41 -10.29 5.83
C SER A 112 1.71 -10.97 5.39
N ALA A 113 2.13 -10.78 4.15
CA ALA A 113 3.37 -11.33 3.61
C ALA A 113 4.56 -10.39 3.87
N ASP A 114 5.68 -10.96 4.29
CA ASP A 114 6.92 -10.23 4.53
C ASP A 114 7.44 -9.56 3.26
N ARG A 115 8.00 -8.36 3.42
CA ARG A 115 8.62 -7.58 2.34
C ARG A 115 10.12 -7.51 2.55
N GLU A 116 10.88 -8.02 1.59
CA GLU A 116 12.35 -8.07 1.63
C GLU A 116 13.01 -6.71 1.87
N VAL A 117 12.40 -5.63 1.36
CA VAL A 117 12.96 -4.27 1.41
C VAL A 117 12.94 -3.71 2.84
N ASN A 118 11.92 -4.05 3.63
CA ASN A 118 11.64 -3.41 4.93
C ASN A 118 11.77 -4.37 6.12
N GLY A 119 11.73 -5.69 5.88
CA GLY A 119 11.73 -6.71 6.92
C GLY A 119 10.41 -6.81 7.72
N PHE A 120 9.37 -6.07 7.33
CA PHE A 120 8.07 -6.05 7.98
C PHE A 120 6.94 -6.19 6.96
N THR A 121 5.81 -6.76 7.39
CA THR A 121 4.60 -6.84 6.58
C THR A 121 3.89 -5.47 6.51
N PRO A 122 3.08 -5.19 5.49
CA PRO A 122 2.24 -3.99 5.48
C PRO A 122 1.32 -3.88 6.69
N ALA A 123 0.84 -5.00 7.23
CA ALA A 123 0.04 -5.02 8.45
C ALA A 123 0.83 -4.63 9.70
N ASP A 124 2.08 -5.06 9.83
CA ASP A 124 2.94 -4.63 10.95
C ASP A 124 3.18 -3.12 10.89
N MET A 125 3.44 -2.59 9.69
CA MET A 125 3.67 -1.17 9.49
C MET A 125 2.44 -0.31 9.80
N LEU A 126 1.24 -0.76 9.43
CA LEU A 126 0.01 0.01 9.59
C LEU A 126 -0.64 -0.18 10.97
N PHE A 127 -0.71 -1.42 11.47
CA PHE A 127 -1.43 -1.75 12.70
C PHE A 127 -0.53 -2.06 13.89
N GLY A 128 0.79 -2.11 13.71
CA GLY A 128 1.71 -2.53 14.77
C GLY A 128 1.49 -3.96 15.25
N ARG A 129 0.81 -4.79 14.45
CA ARG A 129 0.51 -6.19 14.77
C ARG A 129 0.37 -7.02 13.51
N THR A 130 0.71 -8.29 13.61
CA THR A 130 0.44 -9.26 12.54
C THR A 130 -1.05 -9.62 12.52
N LEU A 131 -1.61 -9.71 11.31
CA LEU A 131 -2.99 -10.16 11.12
C LEU A 131 -3.10 -11.65 11.50
N ARG A 132 -4.27 -12.03 12.03
CA ARG A 132 -4.58 -13.42 12.30
C ARG A 132 -5.08 -14.08 11.02
N LEU A 133 -4.39 -15.12 10.59
CA LEU A 133 -4.66 -15.85 9.35
C LEU A 133 -5.37 -17.19 9.63
N PRO A 134 -6.02 -17.82 8.63
CA PRO A 134 -6.60 -19.15 8.79
C PRO A 134 -5.60 -20.21 9.29
N CYS A 135 -4.32 -20.11 8.90
CA CYS A 135 -3.27 -21.01 9.40
C CYS A 135 -3.05 -20.88 10.92
N ASP A 136 -3.18 -19.68 11.49
CA ASP A 136 -3.07 -19.47 12.94
C ASP A 136 -4.20 -20.15 13.71
N ILE A 137 -5.35 -20.36 13.06
CA ILE A 137 -6.49 -21.09 13.63
C ILE A 137 -6.20 -22.59 13.63
N LEU A 138 -5.60 -23.10 12.54
CA LEU A 138 -5.34 -24.52 12.34
C LEU A 138 -4.14 -25.03 13.15
N PHE A 139 -3.06 -24.25 13.21
CA PHE A 139 -1.80 -24.66 13.83
C PHE A 139 -1.57 -24.02 15.20
N GLY A 140 -2.45 -23.10 15.61
CA GLY A 140 -2.30 -22.33 16.83
C GLY A 140 -1.27 -21.22 16.68
N ARG A 141 -1.38 -20.21 17.55
CA ARG A 141 -0.45 -19.08 17.63
C ARG A 141 -0.07 -18.86 19.08
N PRO A 142 1.19 -18.49 19.39
CA PRO A 142 1.56 -18.07 20.74
C PRO A 142 0.63 -16.97 21.26
N SER A 143 0.23 -17.07 22.53
CA SER A 143 -0.65 -16.08 23.14
C SER A 143 0.13 -14.81 23.46
N ASP A 144 -0.08 -13.76 22.66
CA ASP A 144 0.41 -12.40 22.92
C ASP A 144 -0.68 -11.54 23.59
N THR A 145 -1.53 -12.14 24.44
CA THR A 145 -2.60 -11.41 25.11
C THR A 145 -2.00 -10.49 26.18
N PRO A 146 -2.11 -9.16 26.03
CA PRO A 146 -1.66 -8.22 27.05
C PRO A 146 -2.51 -8.38 28.31
N SER A 147 -1.91 -8.16 29.48
CA SER A 147 -2.59 -8.33 30.77
C SER A 147 -3.56 -7.19 31.07
N SER A 148 -3.43 -6.06 30.37
CA SER A 148 -4.32 -4.89 30.47
C SER A 148 -4.38 -4.07 29.18
N SER A 149 -5.40 -3.21 29.06
CA SER A 149 -5.50 -2.26 27.94
C SER A 149 -4.35 -1.27 27.89
N ASN A 150 -3.83 -0.82 29.03
CA ASN A 150 -2.68 0.11 29.07
C ASN A 150 -1.40 -0.57 28.60
N GLU A 151 -1.18 -1.82 29.02
CA GLU A 151 -0.05 -2.61 28.53
C GLU A 151 -0.15 -2.83 27.02
N TYR A 152 -1.35 -3.11 26.49
CA TYR A 152 -1.57 -3.20 25.05
C TYR A 152 -1.19 -1.91 24.31
N LEU A 153 -1.68 -0.77 24.79
CA LEU A 153 -1.41 0.53 24.16
C LEU A 153 0.09 0.86 24.18
N ASN A 154 0.75 0.69 25.32
CA ASN A 154 2.19 0.94 25.44
C ASN A 154 3.00 0.01 24.52
N ASN A 155 2.64 -1.28 24.46
CA ASN A 155 3.31 -2.24 23.58
C ASN A 155 3.07 -1.91 22.10
N LEU A 156 1.85 -1.49 21.75
CA LEU A 156 1.50 -1.10 20.39
C LEU A 156 2.26 0.15 19.95
N GLU A 157 2.30 1.18 20.80
CA GLU A 157 3.04 2.42 20.55
C GLU A 157 4.53 2.13 20.37
N ALA A 158 5.16 1.44 21.32
CA ALA A 158 6.57 1.08 21.24
C ALA A 158 6.90 0.24 19.99
N ARG A 159 6.01 -0.68 19.61
CA ARG A 159 6.19 -1.50 18.39
C ARG A 159 6.07 -0.66 17.13
N LEU A 160 5.08 0.22 17.04
CA LEU A 160 4.93 1.13 15.89
C LEU A 160 6.15 2.05 15.76
N GLU A 161 6.60 2.64 16.86
CA GLU A 161 7.80 3.48 16.88
C GLU A 161 9.04 2.72 16.38
N GLY A 162 9.28 1.52 16.91
CA GLY A 162 10.41 0.68 16.51
C GLY A 162 10.36 0.25 15.05
N VAL A 163 9.22 -0.26 14.59
CA VAL A 163 9.01 -0.68 13.20
C VAL A 163 9.19 0.50 12.24
N HIS A 164 8.62 1.66 12.57
CA HIS A 164 8.72 2.85 11.72
C HIS A 164 10.14 3.44 11.71
N ALA A 165 10.84 3.45 12.84
CA ALA A 165 12.22 3.90 12.92
C ALA A 165 13.13 3.04 12.03
N PHE A 166 13.02 1.71 12.17
CA PHE A 166 13.77 0.77 11.35
C PHE A 166 13.43 0.89 9.85
N ALA A 167 12.15 1.03 9.50
CA ALA A 167 11.73 1.21 8.12
C ALA A 167 12.31 2.50 7.51
N ARG A 168 12.28 3.63 8.25
CA ARG A 168 12.87 4.90 7.80
C ARG A 168 14.37 4.77 7.55
N GLU A 169 15.10 4.10 8.43
CA GLU A 169 16.52 3.84 8.26
C GLU A 169 16.80 3.02 6.99
N ARG A 170 16.05 1.94 6.78
CA ARG A 170 16.21 1.09 5.58
C ARG A 170 15.84 1.81 4.28
N ILE A 171 14.79 2.63 4.29
CA ILE A 171 14.41 3.45 3.14
C ILE A 171 15.53 4.44 2.81
N LYS A 172 16.12 5.08 3.83
CA LYS A 172 17.26 5.99 3.65
C LYS A 172 18.46 5.26 3.03
N LEU A 173 18.85 4.11 3.59
CA LEU A 173 19.97 3.30 3.07
C LEU A 173 19.72 2.80 1.64
N ALA A 174 18.49 2.43 1.31
CA ALA A 174 18.13 2.01 -0.04
C ALA A 174 18.25 3.17 -1.04
N SER A 175 17.79 4.38 -0.65
CA SER A 175 17.89 5.58 -1.47
C SER A 175 19.34 6.01 -1.72
N GLU A 176 20.21 5.92 -0.69
CA GLU A 176 21.65 6.17 -0.82
C GLU A 176 22.30 5.20 -1.81
N ARG A 177 22.02 3.89 -1.68
CA ARG A 177 22.54 2.87 -2.61
C ARG A 177 22.06 3.07 -4.05
N ALA A 178 20.80 3.45 -4.24
CA ALA A 178 20.24 3.73 -5.56
C ALA A 178 20.94 4.94 -6.20
N THR A 179 21.22 5.97 -5.42
CA THR A 179 21.97 7.17 -5.84
C THR A 179 23.39 6.81 -6.24
N ASP A 180 24.10 6.04 -5.43
CA ASP A 180 25.48 5.59 -5.72
C ASP A 180 25.54 4.75 -7.00
N HIS A 181 24.61 3.80 -7.16
CA HIS A 181 24.53 2.97 -8.37
C HIS A 181 24.22 3.80 -9.62
N HIS A 182 23.35 4.81 -9.52
CA HIS A 182 23.07 5.75 -10.61
C HIS A 182 24.33 6.55 -11.00
N LEU A 183 25.06 7.08 -10.01
CA LEU A 183 26.30 7.82 -10.23
C LEU A 183 27.40 6.95 -10.87
N MET A 184 27.53 5.69 -10.44
CA MET A 184 28.46 4.73 -11.05
C MET A 184 28.11 4.42 -12.51
N ARG A 185 26.82 4.18 -12.82
CA ARG A 185 26.36 3.97 -14.20
C ARG A 185 26.62 5.18 -15.10
N LYS A 186 26.49 6.40 -14.56
CA LYS A 186 26.76 7.63 -15.31
C LYS A 186 28.25 7.78 -15.64
N LYS A 187 29.15 7.45 -14.69
CA LYS A 187 30.61 7.43 -14.90
C LYS A 187 31.05 6.43 -15.97
N ILE A 188 30.47 5.22 -15.98
CA ILE A 188 30.80 4.16 -16.96
C ILE A 188 30.36 4.56 -18.39
N LYS A 189 29.29 5.36 -18.54
CA LYS A 189 28.82 5.82 -19.85
C LYS A 189 29.56 7.07 -20.36
N SER A 190 30.32 7.76 -19.52
CA SER A 190 31.02 9.01 -19.84
C SER A 190 32.54 8.85 -20.02
N GLY A 191 33.07 7.64 -19.85
CA GLY A 191 34.48 7.30 -20.10
C GLY A 191 34.57 6.26 -21.20
#